data_AF-A0A955NUA5-F1
#
_entry.id   AF-A0A955NUA5-F1
#
_cell.length_a   1.000
_cell.length_b   1.000
_cell.length_c   1.000
_cell.angle_alpha   90.00
_cell.angle_beta   90.00
_cell.angle_gamma   90.00
#
_symmetry.space_group_name_H-M   'P 1'
#
loop_
_entity.id
_entity.type
_entity.pdbx_description
1 polymer ?
#
loop_
_entity_poly.entity_id
_entity_poly.type
_entity_poly.pdbx_seq_one_letter_code
_entity_poly.pdbx_strand_id
1 'polypeptide(L)' 'MYKDEIIEELWKQREAYAAAHNHDLHAIVNDLLERQKKPLSRLVDRRGSKPERPANDISQAGTK' A
#
# COMPACT_ATOMS: atom_id res chain seq x y z
N MET A 1 7.79 -28.29 12.92
CA MET A 1 6.86 -27.13 12.86
C MET A 1 7.69 -25.94 12.43
N TYR A 2 7.46 -25.37 11.25
CA TYR A 2 8.32 -24.29 10.72
C TYR A 2 8.12 -23.03 11.57
N LYS A 3 9.22 -22.53 12.13
CA LYS A 3 9.24 -21.29 12.89
C LYS A 3 9.46 -20.17 11.88
N ASP A 4 8.43 -19.37 11.65
CA ASP A 4 8.47 -18.31 10.64
C ASP A 4 9.01 -17.04 11.30
N GLU A 5 10.32 -16.85 11.19
CA GLU A 5 11.06 -15.75 11.84
C GLU A 5 10.50 -14.38 11.45
N ILE A 6 9.93 -14.25 10.24
CA ILE A 6 9.28 -13.04 9.75
C ILE A 6 8.01 -12.74 10.56
N ILE A 7 7.21 -13.76 10.87
CA ILE A 7 5.97 -13.61 11.64
C ILE A 7 6.29 -13.24 13.08
N GLU A 8 7.32 -13.86 13.67
CA GLU A 8 7.74 -13.52 15.04
C GLU A 8 8.23 -12.09 15.16
N GLU A 9 9.04 -11.63 14.21
CA GLU A 9 9.52 -10.26 14.21
C GLU A 9 8.37 -9.27 13.99
N LEU A 10 7.43 -9.60 13.10
CA LEU A 10 6.23 -8.79 12.89
C LEU A 10 5.40 -8.67 14.18
N TRP A 11 5.26 -9.74 14.95
CA TRP A 11 4.56 -9.71 16.24
C TRP A 11 5.29 -8.85 17.27
N LYS A 12 6.60 -8.97 17.38
CA LYS A 12 7.40 -8.09 18.27
C LYS A 12 7.25 -6.62 17.90
N GLN A 13 7.29 -6.30 16.61
CA GLN A 13 7.11 -4.93 16.14
C GLN A 13 5.71 -4.39 16.43
N ARG A 14 4.67 -5.20 16.21
CA ARG A 14 3.28 -4.84 16.53
C ARG A 14 3.09 -4.58 18.01
N GLU A 15 3.63 -5.46 18.85
CA GLU A 15 3.54 -5.34 20.31
C GLU A 15 4.28 -4.10 20.82
N ALA A 16 5.51 -3.88 20.35
CA ALA A 16 6.28 -2.68 20.68
C ALA A 16 5.55 -1.39 20.27
N TYR A 17 4.92 -1.39 19.10
CA TYR A 17 4.16 -0.24 18.61
C TYR A 17 2.87 -0.02 19.42
N ALA A 18 2.16 -1.09 19.80
CA ALA A 18 1.01 -1.00 20.68
C ALA A 18 1.40 -0.49 22.07
N ALA A 19 2.49 -0.99 22.64
CA ALA A 19 3.02 -0.55 23.93
C ALA A 19 3.41 0.94 23.93
N ALA A 20 4.02 1.43 22.84
CA ALA A 20 4.34 2.85 22.68
C ALA A 20 3.09 3.76 22.66
N HIS A 21 1.92 3.21 22.33
CA HIS A 21 0.63 3.90 22.35
C HIS A 21 -0.25 3.48 23.54
N ASN A 22 0.34 2.90 24.60
CA ASN A 22 -0.37 2.41 25.78
C ASN A 22 -1.50 1.42 25.46
N HIS A 23 -1.38 0.68 24.36
CA HIS A 23 -2.41 -0.21 23.83
C HIS A 23 -3.76 0.48 23.55
N ASP A 24 -3.77 1.81 23.41
CA ASP A 24 -4.96 2.55 23.02
C ASP A 24 -5.16 2.50 21.50
N LEU A 25 -6.23 1.81 21.09
CA LEU A 25 -6.59 1.68 19.68
C LEU A 25 -6.85 3.05 19.02
N HIS A 26 -7.46 3.99 19.74
CA HIS A 26 -7.75 5.31 19.19
C HIS A 26 -6.46 6.11 18.95
N ALA A 27 -5.52 6.05 19.89
CA ALA A 27 -4.21 6.67 19.74
C ALA A 27 -3.45 6.11 18.53
N ILE A 28 -3.45 4.78 18.36
CA ILE A 28 -2.82 4.11 17.21
C ILE A 28 -3.46 4.56 15.89
N VAL A 29 -4.78 4.52 15.80
CA VAL A 29 -5.50 4.92 14.58
C VAL A 29 -5.22 6.38 14.24
N ASN A 30 -5.23 7.26 15.23
CA ASN A 30 -4.93 8.67 15.03
C ASN A 30 -3.49 8.89 14.53
N ASP A 31 -2.49 8.20 15.11
CA ASP A 31 -1.09 8.28 14.64
C ASP A 31 -0.97 7.82 13.17
N LEU A 32 -1.62 6.71 12.81
CA LEU A 32 -1.63 6.21 11.43
C LEU A 32 -2.26 7.20 10.45
N LEU A 33 -3.38 7.82 10.84
CA LEU A 33 -4.05 8.84 10.03
C LEU A 33 -3.17 10.09 9.84
N GLU A 34 -2.47 10.54 10.88
CA GLU A 34 -1.53 11.67 10.78
C GLU A 34 -0.35 11.35 9.85
N ARG A 35 0.21 10.14 9.94
CA ARG A 35 1.29 9.68 9.03
C ARG A 35 0.82 9.60 7.58
N GLN A 36 -0.42 9.18 7.34
CA GLN A 36 -0.98 9.11 5.99
C GLN A 36 -1.06 10.50 5.33
N LYS A 37 -1.30 11.57 6.09
CA LYS A 37 -1.34 12.95 5.57
C LYS A 37 0.00 13.43 5.03
N LYS A 38 1.11 12.87 5.51
CA LYS A 38 2.48 13.22 5.12
C LYS A 38 3.17 12.00 4.48
N PRO A 39 2.72 11.56 3.30
CA PRO A 39 3.31 10.41 2.67
C PRO A 39 4.78 10.70 2.36
N LEU A 40 5.67 9.80 2.75
CA LEU A 40 7.12 9.89 2.47
C LEU A 40 7.43 9.78 0.97
N SER A 41 6.44 9.40 0.16
CA SER A 41 6.55 9.25 -1.28
C SER A 41 5.31 9.80 -1.97
N ARG A 42 5.42 10.07 -3.27
CA ARG A 42 4.29 10.50 -4.09
C ARG A 42 3.21 9.41 -4.09
N LEU A 43 2.02 9.72 -3.58
CA LEU A 43 0.86 8.85 -3.69
C LEU A 43 0.48 8.70 -5.18
N VAL A 44 0.66 7.50 -5.73
CA VAL A 44 0.24 7.17 -7.11
C VAL A 44 -1.01 6.30 -7.03
N ASP A 45 -2.19 6.90 -7.21
CA ASP A 45 -3.43 6.15 -7.36
C ASP A 45 -3.61 5.73 -8.83
N ARG A 46 -3.59 4.41 -9.09
CA ARG A 46 -3.75 3.83 -10.43
C ARG A 46 -5.17 3.36 -10.71
N ARG A 47 -6.11 3.49 -9.77
CA ARG A 47 -7.49 3.01 -9.91
C ARG A 47 -8.31 3.84 -10.93
N GLY A 48 -7.85 5.05 -11.25
CA GLY A 48 -8.46 5.92 -12.26
C GLY A 48 -7.73 5.97 -13.61
N SER A 49 -6.55 5.35 -13.75
CA SER A 49 -5.83 5.41 -15.03
C SER A 49 -6.49 4.48 -16.03
N LYS A 50 -7.18 5.04 -17.03
CA LYS A 50 -7.52 4.29 -18.24
C LYS A 50 -6.21 3.73 -18.79
N PRO A 51 -6.13 2.44 -19.15
CA PRO A 51 -4.98 1.96 -19.90
C PRO A 51 -4.90 2.80 -21.18
N GLU A 52 -3.83 3.57 -21.34
CA GLU A 52 -3.52 4.18 -22.63
C GLU A 52 -3.41 3.04 -23.62
N ARG A 53 -4.36 2.95 -24.55
CA ARG A 53 -4.24 1.99 -25.65
C ARG A 53 -2.98 2.38 -26.41
N PRO A 54 -2.01 1.47 -26.60
CA PRO A 54 -0.87 1.77 -27.43
C PRO A 54 -1.38 2.11 -28.84
N ALA A 55 -0.91 3.23 -29.38
CA ALA A 55 -1.39 3.85 -30.63
C ALA A 55 -1.01 3.07 -31.90
N ASN A 56 -1.06 1.74 -31.88
CA ASN A 56 -0.52 0.88 -32.95
C ASN A 56 -1.53 -0.06 -33.62
N ASP A 57 -2.83 0.24 -33.55
CA ASP A 57 -3.89 -0.52 -34.25
C ASP A 57 -4.63 0.34 -35.29
N ILE A 58 -3.90 0.95 -36.23
CA ILE A 58 -4.50 1.42 -37.48
C ILE A 58 -3.55 1.03 -38.61
N SER A 59 -3.65 -0.19 -39.12
CA SER A 59 -3.30 -0.58 -40.50
C SER A 59 -3.50 -2.09 -40.72
N GLN A 60 -4.73 -2.59 -40.65
CA GLN A 60 -5.18 -3.74 -41.45
C GLN A 60 -6.70 -3.62 -41.69
N ALA A 61 -7.07 -2.70 -42.58
CA ALA A 61 -8.42 -2.67 -43.13
C ALA A 61 -8.32 -2.36 -44.63
N GLY A 62 -8.36 -3.44 -45.42
CA GLY A 62 -8.97 -3.47 -46.76
C GLY A 62 -8.16 -2.88 -47.92
N THR A 63 -7.62 -3.78 -48.74
CA THR A 63 -7.67 -3.58 -50.19
C THR A 63 -8.29 -4.84 -50.79
N LYS A 64 -9.40 -4.64 -51.49
CA LYS A 64 -10.07 -5.64 -52.33
C LYS A 64 -9.23 -5.96 -53.56
#